data_AF-A0A7Y3LKX7-F1
#
_entry.id   AF-A0A7Y3LKX7-F1
#
_cell.length_a   1.000
_cell.length_b   1.000
_cell.length_c   1.000
_cell.angle_alpha   90.00
_cell.angle_beta   90.00
_cell.angle_gamma   90.00
#
_symmetry.space_group_name_H-M   'P 1'
#
loop_
_entity.id
_entity.type
_entity.pdbx_description
1 polymer ?
#
loop_
_entity_poly.entity_id
_entity_poly.type
_entity_poly.pdbx_seq_one_letter_code
_entity_poly.pdbx_strand_id
1 'polypeptide(L)'
;MANLMLKETELVDIAICWLQSRLPDDWKVGRQNRHFERTGRLNAPSELNSAIEIQANDYSFKTIATDVRLSFTPRDAENLVARNKWINERLPEDISVLVITPWLSERTQDLLFKHGINYLDLAENALIKLDNPALFLRTQGAKRNPKPTSRGLAKVRGPKAGRLIRLLVDISPPYGVGEIANFTKIGAGYISRLLDSLDREALVERGKGGRVENVAIKGLLEKWAESYEIFRGNISSYFVSPSGPEDAINLLSSLPADNLVAVTGSFAAVRIAPVAAPTMLVAYCQD
;
A
#
# COMPACT_ATOMS: atom_id res chain seq x y z
N MET A 1 13.47 28.25 8.56
CA MET A 1 12.39 28.13 7.56
C MET A 1 11.20 27.47 8.24
N ALA A 2 10.08 28.18 8.34
CA ALA A 2 8.89 27.67 9.00
C ALA A 2 8.32 26.48 8.21
N ASN A 3 8.04 25.36 8.89
CA ASN A 3 7.23 24.28 8.34
C ASN A 3 5.83 24.85 8.05
N LEU A 4 5.58 25.30 6.82
CA LEU A 4 4.22 25.53 6.33
C LEU A 4 3.51 24.17 6.38
N MET A 5 2.64 24.01 7.38
CA MET A 5 1.73 22.89 7.46
C MET A 5 0.78 23.01 6.28
N LEU A 6 0.98 22.15 5.27
CA LEU A 6 0.05 22.01 4.14
C LEU A 6 -1.36 21.83 4.67
N LYS A 7 -2.30 22.64 4.18
CA LYS A 7 -3.73 22.51 4.51
C LYS A 7 -4.46 21.75 3.42
N GLU A 8 -5.56 21.08 3.76
CA GLU A 8 -6.40 20.38 2.78
C GLU A 8 -6.90 21.31 1.66
N THR A 9 -7.25 22.56 2.01
CA THR A 9 -7.64 23.58 1.02
C THR A 9 -6.53 23.82 -0.02
N GLU A 10 -5.26 23.88 0.41
CA GLU A 10 -4.12 24.10 -0.49
C GLU A 10 -3.92 22.92 -1.45
N LEU A 11 -4.19 21.68 -1.01
CA LEU A 11 -4.08 20.50 -1.87
C LEU A 11 -5.05 20.55 -3.05
N VAL A 12 -6.27 21.06 -2.84
CA VAL A 12 -7.26 21.22 -3.92
C VAL A 12 -6.79 22.25 -4.93
N ASP A 13 -6.25 23.39 -4.47
CA ASP A 13 -5.73 24.42 -5.38
C ASP A 13 -4.55 23.90 -6.21
N ILE A 14 -3.64 23.16 -5.56
CA ILE A 14 -2.51 22.53 -6.26
C ILE A 14 -3.01 21.52 -7.30
N ALA A 15 -4.02 20.71 -6.95
CA ALA A 15 -4.64 19.75 -7.88
C ALA A 15 -5.26 20.44 -9.10
N ILE A 16 -5.97 21.56 -8.90
CA ILE A 16 -6.57 22.35 -9.99
C ILE A 16 -5.47 22.91 -10.90
N CYS A 17 -4.45 23.56 -10.34
CA CYS A 17 -3.34 24.09 -11.12
C CYS A 17 -2.62 22.97 -11.91
N TRP A 18 -2.44 21.80 -11.29
CA TRP A 18 -1.85 20.65 -11.94
C TRP A 18 -2.71 20.21 -13.13
N LEU A 19 -4.01 20.01 -12.96
CA LEU A 19 -4.93 19.64 -14.04
C LEU A 19 -4.92 20.67 -15.18
N GLN A 20 -5.02 21.96 -14.87
CA GLN A 20 -5.00 23.05 -15.86
C GLN A 20 -3.73 23.02 -16.71
N SER A 21 -2.59 22.72 -16.11
CA SER A 21 -1.32 22.68 -16.83
C SER A 21 -1.08 21.41 -17.68
N ARG A 22 -2.00 20.43 -17.66
CA ARG A 22 -1.92 19.18 -18.45
C ARG A 22 -3.11 18.98 -19.39
N LEU A 23 -4.18 19.76 -19.21
CA LEU A 23 -5.32 19.77 -20.11
C LEU A 23 -5.15 20.85 -21.19
N PRO A 24 -5.86 20.74 -22.33
CA PRO A 24 -5.85 21.78 -23.36
C PRO A 24 -6.26 23.16 -22.82
N ASP A 25 -5.71 24.23 -23.39
CA ASP A 25 -5.94 25.61 -22.92
C ASP A 25 -7.40 26.07 -23.01
N ASP A 26 -8.21 25.43 -23.87
CA ASP A 26 -9.64 25.69 -24.05
C ASP A 26 -10.53 24.90 -23.06
N TRP A 27 -9.95 24.04 -22.22
CA TRP A 27 -10.63 23.37 -21.13
C TRP A 27 -10.61 24.22 -19.86
N LYS A 28 -11.68 24.12 -19.07
CA LYS A 28 -11.80 24.84 -17.80
C LYS A 28 -11.81 23.84 -16.65
N VAL A 29 -10.98 24.11 -15.65
CA VAL A 29 -10.94 23.37 -14.39
C VAL A 29 -11.06 24.37 -13.25
N GLY A 30 -11.95 24.11 -12.29
CA GLY A 30 -12.13 25.00 -11.16
C GLY A 30 -12.83 24.34 -9.98
N ARG A 31 -12.81 25.02 -8.84
CA ARG A 31 -13.65 24.64 -7.70
C ARG A 31 -15.10 24.84 -8.05
N GLN A 32 -15.94 23.86 -7.73
CA GLN A 32 -17.36 24.08 -7.74
C GLN A 32 -17.77 24.84 -6.47
N ASN A 33 -18.15 26.11 -6.62
CA ASN A 33 -18.55 26.98 -5.51
C ASN A 33 -20.04 26.85 -5.14
N ARG A 34 -20.83 26.11 -5.93
CA ARG A 34 -22.17 25.73 -5.51
C ARG A 34 -21.98 24.73 -4.40
N HIS A 35 -22.40 25.07 -3.19
CA HIS A 35 -22.66 24.08 -2.16
C HIS A 35 -23.31 22.89 -2.87
N PHE A 36 -22.78 21.69 -2.68
CA PHE A 36 -23.61 20.51 -2.76
C PHE A 36 -24.76 20.85 -1.82
N GLU A 37 -25.88 21.35 -2.37
CA GLU A 37 -27.11 21.38 -1.62
C GLU A 37 -27.23 19.94 -1.20
N ARG A 38 -27.19 19.72 0.12
CA ARG A 38 -27.67 18.49 0.71
C ARG A 38 -29.07 18.35 0.14
N THR A 39 -29.22 17.70 -1.01
CA THR A 39 -30.46 17.08 -1.39
C THR A 39 -30.77 16.28 -0.15
N GLY A 40 -31.81 16.68 0.60
CA GLY A 40 -32.08 16.28 1.97
C GLY A 40 -32.37 14.78 2.16
N ARG A 41 -31.93 13.95 1.20
CA ARG A 41 -32.02 12.50 1.13
C ARG A 41 -30.68 11.80 1.36
N LEU A 42 -29.55 12.51 1.45
CA LEU A 42 -28.24 11.89 1.61
C LEU A 42 -27.55 12.36 2.88
N ASN A 43 -27.47 11.47 3.86
CA ASN A 43 -26.36 11.43 4.81
C ASN A 43 -25.10 10.98 4.05
N ALA A 44 -24.64 11.77 3.07
CA ALA A 44 -23.31 11.59 2.52
C ALA A 44 -22.32 11.89 3.66
N PRO A 45 -21.40 10.97 4.02
CA PRO A 45 -20.46 11.19 5.11
C PRO A 45 -19.66 12.47 4.87
N SER A 46 -19.44 13.24 5.94
CA SER A 46 -18.85 14.58 5.99
C SER A 46 -17.40 14.72 5.50
N GLU A 47 -16.87 13.75 4.74
CA GLU A 47 -15.46 13.65 4.34
C GLU A 47 -15.21 13.93 2.84
N LEU A 48 -16.27 14.02 2.02
CA LEU A 48 -16.14 14.60 0.67
C LEU A 48 -16.15 16.13 0.84
N ASN A 49 -14.95 16.69 1.00
CA ASN A 49 -14.76 18.04 1.52
C ASN A 49 -14.96 19.13 0.45
N SER A 50 -14.90 18.78 -0.84
CA SER A 50 -15.09 19.71 -1.96
C SER A 50 -15.41 18.98 -3.28
N ALA A 51 -15.62 19.75 -4.34
CA ALA A 51 -15.76 19.22 -5.70
C ALA A 51 -14.97 20.08 -6.70
N ILE A 52 -14.43 19.42 -7.72
CA ILE A 52 -13.75 20.05 -8.87
C ILE A 52 -14.64 19.84 -10.09
N GLU A 53 -14.85 20.89 -10.86
CA GLU A 53 -15.52 20.83 -12.14
C GLU A 53 -14.47 20.85 -13.26
N ILE A 54 -14.61 19.92 -14.21
CA ILE A 54 -13.84 19.87 -15.44
C ILE A 54 -14.82 20.05 -16.60
N GLN A 55 -14.62 21.09 -17.40
CA GLN A 55 -15.42 21.40 -18.59
C GLN A 55 -14.52 21.35 -19.83
N ALA A 56 -14.94 20.58 -20.82
CA ALA A 56 -14.30 20.53 -22.13
C ALA A 56 -14.81 21.65 -23.06
N ASN A 57 -14.17 21.78 -24.20
CA ASN A 57 -14.46 22.83 -25.19
C ASN A 57 -15.83 22.69 -25.89
N ASP A 58 -16.41 21.50 -25.88
CA ASP A 58 -17.77 21.21 -26.33
C ASP A 58 -18.84 21.55 -25.27
N TYR A 59 -18.45 22.22 -24.18
CA TYR A 59 -19.25 22.56 -23.00
C TYR A 59 -19.73 21.38 -22.17
N SER A 60 -19.39 20.13 -22.53
CA SER A 60 -19.60 19.00 -21.64
C SER A 60 -18.76 19.20 -20.37
N PHE A 61 -19.33 18.82 -19.23
CA PHE A 61 -18.68 18.98 -17.95
C PHE A 61 -18.96 17.80 -17.04
N LYS A 62 -18.03 17.56 -16.11
CA LYS A 62 -18.21 16.61 -15.01
C LYS A 62 -17.78 17.26 -13.71
N THR A 63 -18.62 17.12 -12.71
CA THR A 63 -18.28 17.42 -11.32
C THR A 63 -17.70 16.17 -10.68
N ILE A 64 -16.50 16.31 -10.10
CA ILE A 64 -15.78 15.24 -9.43
C ILE A 64 -15.72 15.57 -7.94
N ALA A 65 -16.25 14.68 -7.09
CA ALA A 65 -16.16 14.84 -5.65
C ALA A 65 -14.72 14.54 -5.19
N THR A 66 -14.18 15.33 -4.25
CA THR A 66 -12.80 15.16 -3.80
C THR A 66 -12.72 14.60 -2.38
N ASP A 67 -11.94 13.54 -2.17
CA ASP A 67 -11.50 13.08 -0.84
C ASP A 67 -10.06 13.59 -0.63
N VAL A 68 -9.93 14.64 0.18
CA VAL A 68 -8.66 15.34 0.39
C VAL A 68 -8.10 14.93 1.74
N ARG A 69 -6.92 14.30 1.76
CA ARG A 69 -6.29 13.88 3.01
C ARG A 69 -4.80 14.19 3.02
N LEU A 70 -4.30 14.64 4.16
CA LEU A 70 -2.85 14.82 4.38
C LEU A 70 -2.07 13.49 4.45
N SER A 71 -2.78 12.39 4.65
CA SER A 71 -2.26 11.02 4.59
C SER A 71 -3.37 10.11 4.09
N PHE A 72 -3.07 9.25 3.11
CA PHE A 72 -4.03 8.31 2.55
C PHE A 72 -3.41 6.91 2.48
N THR A 73 -3.91 6.01 3.33
CA THR A 73 -3.38 4.66 3.51
C THR A 73 -4.13 3.63 2.65
N PRO A 74 -3.59 2.42 2.45
CA PRO A 74 -4.34 1.32 1.83
C PRO A 74 -5.68 1.04 2.51
N ARG A 75 -5.76 1.14 3.85
CA ARG A 75 -7.03 0.99 4.58
C ARG A 75 -8.03 2.10 4.24
N ASP A 76 -7.56 3.33 4.08
CA ASP A 76 -8.42 4.43 3.61
C ASP A 76 -8.97 4.15 2.20
N ALA A 77 -8.15 3.57 1.32
CA ALA A 77 -8.58 3.15 -0.01
C ALA A 77 -9.70 2.09 0.06
N GLU A 78 -9.53 1.03 0.85
CA GLU A 78 -10.55 -0.01 1.04
C GLU A 78 -11.87 0.56 1.58
N ASN A 79 -11.78 1.44 2.58
CA ASN A 79 -12.95 2.12 3.15
C ASN A 79 -13.64 3.02 2.12
N LEU A 80 -12.87 3.74 1.29
CA LEU A 80 -13.41 4.58 0.22
C LEU A 80 -14.07 3.73 -0.88
N VAL A 81 -13.47 2.60 -1.25
CA VAL A 81 -14.05 1.67 -2.23
C VAL A 81 -15.39 1.13 -1.76
N ALA A 82 -15.46 0.64 -0.52
CA ALA A 82 -16.70 0.13 0.06
C ALA A 82 -17.80 1.21 0.06
N ARG A 83 -17.42 2.45 0.38
CA ARG A 83 -18.31 3.61 0.37
C ARG A 83 -18.76 4.01 -1.04
N ASN A 84 -17.83 4.08 -1.99
CA ASN A 84 -18.13 4.50 -3.37
C ASN A 84 -19.11 3.52 -4.03
N LYS A 85 -18.93 2.22 -3.78
CA LYS A 85 -19.88 1.19 -4.20
C LYS A 85 -21.27 1.43 -3.60
N TRP A 86 -21.36 1.70 -2.31
CA TRP A 86 -22.64 2.01 -1.64
C TRP A 86 -23.35 3.25 -2.22
N ILE A 87 -22.58 4.28 -2.58
CA ILE A 87 -23.10 5.53 -3.18
C ILE A 87 -23.65 5.25 -4.59
N ASN A 88 -22.85 4.65 -5.46
CA ASN A 88 -23.21 4.41 -6.86
C ASN A 88 -24.37 3.40 -7.03
N GLU A 89 -24.58 2.51 -6.07
CA GLU A 89 -25.76 1.62 -6.06
C GLU A 89 -27.08 2.34 -5.72
N ARG A 90 -27.01 3.50 -5.06
CA ARG A 90 -28.19 4.20 -4.51
C ARG A 90 -28.50 5.53 -5.20
N LEU A 91 -27.58 6.03 -6.01
CA LEU A 91 -27.75 7.29 -6.72
C LEU A 91 -27.89 7.06 -8.23
N PRO A 92 -28.82 7.78 -8.90
CA PRO A 92 -28.98 7.68 -10.35
C PRO A 92 -27.78 8.24 -11.13
N GLU A 93 -27.02 9.14 -10.51
CA GLU A 93 -25.86 9.78 -11.12
C GLU A 93 -24.57 9.06 -10.74
N ASP A 94 -23.74 8.79 -11.75
CA ASP A 94 -22.37 8.30 -11.56
C ASP A 94 -21.53 9.40 -10.89
N ILE A 95 -21.20 9.21 -9.61
CA ILE A 95 -20.34 10.12 -8.85
C ILE A 95 -18.90 9.66 -9.00
N SER A 96 -18.12 10.42 -9.76
CA SER A 96 -16.67 10.24 -9.84
C SER A 96 -16.02 10.83 -8.58
N VAL A 97 -15.12 10.06 -7.97
CA VAL A 97 -14.33 10.49 -6.80
C VAL A 97 -12.87 10.68 -7.19
N LEU A 98 -12.25 11.75 -6.71
CA LEU A 98 -10.83 12.06 -6.83
C LEU A 98 -10.17 12.13 -5.45
N VAL A 99 -9.22 11.23 -5.19
CA VAL A 99 -8.37 11.28 -4.00
C VAL A 99 -7.24 12.28 -4.23
N ILE A 100 -7.06 13.23 -3.31
CA ILE A 100 -5.98 14.22 -3.36
C ILE A 100 -5.16 14.13 -2.07
N THR A 101 -3.85 13.86 -2.19
CA THR A 101 -2.97 13.69 -1.03
C THR A 101 -1.51 14.07 -1.34
N PRO A 102 -0.64 14.31 -0.33
CA PRO A 102 0.76 14.60 -0.60
C PRO A 102 1.52 13.48 -1.33
N TRP A 103 1.22 12.21 -1.05
CA TRP A 103 1.87 11.07 -1.70
C TRP A 103 1.05 9.78 -1.53
N LEU A 104 0.94 8.97 -2.59
CA LEU A 104 0.31 7.65 -2.58
C LEU A 104 1.34 6.53 -2.76
N SER A 105 1.28 5.52 -1.90
CA SER A 105 2.05 4.29 -2.11
C SER A 105 1.58 3.51 -3.34
N GLU A 106 2.47 2.74 -3.96
CA GLU A 106 2.13 1.88 -5.11
C GLU A 106 0.95 0.95 -4.80
N ARG A 107 0.93 0.33 -3.61
CA ARG A 107 -0.20 -0.48 -3.13
C ARG A 107 -1.51 0.31 -3.08
N THR A 108 -1.47 1.56 -2.60
CA THR A 108 -2.66 2.42 -2.56
C THR A 108 -3.13 2.77 -3.97
N GLN A 109 -2.20 3.12 -4.87
CA GLN A 109 -2.51 3.41 -6.28
C GLN A 109 -3.16 2.19 -6.95
N ASP A 110 -2.63 0.99 -6.73
CA ASP A 110 -3.18 -0.26 -7.28
C ASP A 110 -4.60 -0.55 -6.77
N LEU A 111 -4.86 -0.33 -5.48
CA LEU A 111 -6.20 -0.48 -4.90
C LEU A 111 -7.19 0.50 -5.55
N LEU A 112 -6.83 1.78 -5.63
CA LEU A 112 -7.70 2.80 -6.23
C LEU A 112 -7.94 2.52 -7.73
N PHE A 113 -6.88 2.18 -8.47
CA PHE A 113 -6.95 1.85 -9.90
C PHE A 113 -7.87 0.66 -10.18
N LYS A 114 -7.73 -0.44 -9.42
CA LYS A 114 -8.57 -1.65 -9.57
C LYS A 114 -10.05 -1.37 -9.39
N HIS A 115 -10.40 -0.36 -8.60
CA HIS A 115 -11.78 0.02 -8.32
C HIS A 115 -12.25 1.26 -9.09
N GLY A 116 -11.47 1.74 -10.05
CA GLY A 116 -11.84 2.88 -10.90
C GLY A 116 -11.95 4.21 -10.15
N ILE A 117 -11.24 4.36 -9.02
CA ILE A 117 -11.22 5.61 -8.26
C ILE A 117 -10.07 6.49 -8.77
N ASN A 118 -10.38 7.75 -9.06
CA ASN A 118 -9.39 8.72 -9.53
C ASN A 118 -8.49 9.15 -8.38
N TYR A 119 -7.23 9.46 -8.69
CA TYR A 119 -6.28 9.94 -7.71
C TYR A 119 -5.29 10.93 -8.31
N LEU A 120 -4.79 11.82 -7.46
CA LEU A 120 -3.72 12.76 -7.78
C LEU A 120 -2.90 13.01 -6.51
N ASP A 121 -1.59 12.87 -6.59
CA ASP A 121 -0.68 13.24 -5.51
C ASP A 121 0.33 14.33 -5.90
N LEU A 122 0.97 14.93 -4.89
CA LEU A 122 1.97 15.98 -5.10
C LEU A 122 3.32 15.45 -5.62
N ALA A 123 3.46 14.13 -5.73
CA ALA A 123 4.64 13.49 -6.28
C ALA A 123 4.46 13.10 -7.76
N GLU A 124 3.42 13.64 -8.41
CA GLU A 124 3.06 13.42 -9.81
C GLU A 124 2.51 12.02 -10.15
N ASN A 125 2.05 11.26 -9.16
CA ASN A 125 1.24 10.07 -9.43
C ASN A 125 -0.22 10.48 -9.63
N ALA A 126 -0.81 10.12 -10.77
CA ALA A 126 -2.20 10.44 -11.05
C ALA A 126 -2.90 9.40 -11.92
N LEU A 127 -4.22 9.31 -11.72
CA LEU A 127 -5.18 8.66 -12.59
C LEU A 127 -6.45 9.52 -12.59
N ILE A 128 -6.83 10.04 -13.75
CA ILE A 128 -8.12 10.67 -13.99
C ILE A 128 -8.78 9.96 -15.16
N LYS A 129 -9.92 9.35 -14.93
CA LYS A 129 -10.73 8.66 -15.92
C LYS A 129 -12.17 9.15 -15.80
N LEU A 130 -12.67 9.77 -16.87
CA LEU A 130 -14.04 10.26 -17.01
C LEU A 130 -14.59 9.80 -18.36
N ASP A 131 -15.86 9.39 -18.36
CA ASP A 131 -16.53 8.97 -19.60
C ASP A 131 -17.08 10.15 -20.40
N ASN A 132 -17.53 11.21 -19.71
CA ASN A 132 -18.03 12.45 -20.32
C ASN A 132 -17.73 13.68 -19.41
N PRO A 133 -16.92 14.67 -19.83
CA PRO A 133 -16.10 14.65 -21.05
C PRO A 133 -15.15 13.44 -21.07
N ALA A 134 -14.88 12.90 -22.26
CA ALA A 134 -13.95 11.78 -22.40
C ALA A 134 -12.53 12.23 -22.02
N LEU A 135 -12.06 11.78 -20.85
CA LEU A 135 -10.75 12.13 -20.32
C LEU A 135 -10.09 10.88 -19.73
N PHE A 136 -8.90 10.56 -20.22
CA PHE A 136 -8.02 9.59 -19.58
C PHE A 136 -6.63 10.19 -19.42
N LEU A 137 -6.22 10.36 -18.17
CA LEU A 137 -4.91 10.88 -17.79
C LEU A 137 -4.29 9.94 -16.78
N ARG A 138 -3.07 9.47 -17.05
CA ARG A 138 -2.29 8.68 -16.10
C ARG A 138 -0.85 9.14 -16.10
N THR A 139 -0.32 9.41 -14.92
CA THR A 139 1.09 9.77 -14.73
C THR A 139 1.73 8.89 -13.67
N GLN A 140 3.03 8.64 -13.84
CA GLN A 140 3.84 7.92 -12.86
C GLN A 140 4.87 8.89 -12.30
N GLY A 141 4.77 9.13 -11.01
CA GLY A 141 5.61 10.02 -10.25
C GLY A 141 6.60 9.27 -9.37
N ALA A 142 6.89 9.84 -8.19
CA ALA A 142 7.85 9.23 -7.27
C ALA A 142 7.32 7.91 -6.67
N LYS A 143 8.05 6.82 -6.91
CA LYS A 143 7.78 5.49 -6.32
C LYS A 143 7.98 5.42 -4.81
N ARG A 144 8.78 6.34 -4.24
CA ARG A 144 9.06 6.44 -2.81
C ARG A 144 8.57 7.79 -2.31
N ASN A 145 8.03 7.81 -1.09
CA ASN A 145 7.57 9.05 -0.47
C ASN A 145 8.72 10.07 -0.40
N PRO A 146 8.63 11.22 -1.10
CA PRO A 146 9.68 12.24 -1.10
C PRO A 146 9.83 12.95 0.24
N LYS A 147 8.76 12.99 1.04
CA LYS A 147 8.71 13.63 2.37
C LYS A 147 8.17 12.63 3.40
N PRO A 148 8.95 11.58 3.73
CA PRO A 148 8.52 10.57 4.67
C PRO A 148 8.27 11.21 6.03
N THR A 149 7.04 11.10 6.55
CA THR A 149 6.75 11.60 7.89
C THR A 149 7.51 10.76 8.92
N SER A 150 8.20 11.41 9.86
CA SER A 150 9.02 10.74 10.89
C SER A 150 8.21 9.96 11.93
N ARG A 151 6.88 10.05 11.93
CA ARG A 151 6.02 9.45 12.94
C ARG A 151 5.73 7.96 12.66
N GLY A 152 6.54 7.11 13.29
CA GLY A 152 6.03 5.99 14.09
C GLY A 152 5.36 4.81 13.37
N LEU A 153 5.48 4.67 12.06
CA LEU A 153 5.18 3.38 11.41
C LEU A 153 6.30 2.41 11.79
N ALA A 154 5.96 1.37 12.54
CA ALA A 154 6.91 0.34 12.89
C ALA A 154 7.35 -0.33 11.58
N LYS A 155 8.58 -0.03 11.15
CA LYS A 155 9.15 -0.68 9.96
C LYS A 155 9.15 -2.19 10.20
N VAL A 156 8.73 -2.93 9.19
CA VAL A 156 8.69 -4.39 9.13
C VAL A 156 10.13 -4.93 9.00
N ARG A 157 11.03 -4.52 9.89
CA ARG A 157 12.47 -4.76 9.82
C ARG A 157 13.01 -5.32 11.13
N GLY A 158 13.98 -6.23 10.99
CA GLY A 158 14.73 -6.81 12.09
C GLY A 158 14.07 -8.05 12.70
N PRO A 159 14.78 -8.73 13.62
CA PRO A 159 14.43 -10.07 14.08
C PRO A 159 13.09 -10.13 14.84
N LYS A 160 12.69 -9.06 15.52
CA LYS A 160 11.38 -8.98 16.21
C LYS A 160 10.23 -8.88 15.20
N ALA A 161 10.34 -8.01 14.20
CA ALA A 161 9.33 -7.90 13.15
C ALA A 161 9.23 -9.21 12.35
N GLY A 162 10.37 -9.81 11.98
CA GLY A 162 10.42 -11.09 11.28
C GLY A 162 9.71 -12.22 12.04
N ARG A 163 9.95 -12.36 13.35
CA ARG A 163 9.23 -13.35 14.18
C ARG A 163 7.73 -13.12 14.24
N LEU A 164 7.28 -11.86 14.31
CA LEU A 164 5.86 -11.56 14.26
C LEU A 164 5.26 -11.95 12.90
N ILE A 165 5.84 -11.50 11.79
CA ILE A 165 5.37 -11.82 10.44
C ILE A 165 5.33 -13.33 10.24
N ARG A 166 6.37 -14.04 10.66
CA ARG A 166 6.43 -15.49 10.56
C ARG A 166 5.25 -16.15 11.28
N LEU A 167 4.92 -15.70 12.50
CA LEU A 167 3.73 -16.18 13.20
C LEU A 167 2.44 -15.84 12.44
N LEU A 168 2.30 -14.61 11.93
CA LEU A 168 1.10 -14.18 11.20
C LEU A 168 0.86 -14.99 9.90
N VAL A 169 1.94 -15.49 9.30
CA VAL A 169 1.90 -16.33 8.09
C VAL A 169 1.66 -17.80 8.44
N ASP A 170 2.29 -18.31 9.50
CA ASP A 170 2.24 -19.73 9.86
C ASP A 170 0.95 -20.11 10.59
N ILE A 171 0.34 -19.17 11.32
CA ILE A 171 -0.83 -19.43 12.16
C ILE A 171 -2.01 -18.59 11.67
N SER A 172 -3.12 -19.27 11.38
CA SER A 172 -4.36 -18.60 10.98
C SER A 172 -5.04 -17.87 12.15
N PRO A 173 -5.56 -16.65 11.94
CA PRO A 173 -6.35 -15.93 12.94
C PRO A 173 -7.66 -16.67 13.30
N PRO A 174 -8.33 -16.35 14.42
CA PRO A 174 -8.13 -15.14 15.24
C PRO A 174 -7.19 -15.33 16.44
N TYR A 175 -6.37 -14.31 16.71
CA TYR A 175 -5.53 -14.23 17.91
C TYR A 175 -5.34 -12.78 18.40
N GLY A 176 -5.16 -12.63 19.71
CA GLY A 176 -4.91 -11.36 20.38
C GLY A 176 -3.43 -11.07 20.59
N VAL A 177 -3.13 -9.82 20.97
CA VAL A 177 -1.78 -9.35 21.27
C VAL A 177 -1.10 -10.21 22.35
N GLY A 178 -1.84 -10.65 23.37
CA GLY A 178 -1.32 -11.50 24.44
C GLY A 178 -0.89 -12.89 23.96
N GLU A 179 -1.69 -13.51 23.09
CA GLU A 179 -1.38 -14.82 22.48
C GLU A 179 -0.11 -14.72 21.62
N ILE A 180 -0.04 -13.67 20.77
CA ILE A 180 1.15 -13.38 19.97
C ILE A 180 2.38 -13.17 20.87
N ALA A 181 2.26 -12.42 21.96
CA ALA A 181 3.37 -12.17 22.88
C ALA A 181 3.89 -13.47 23.51
N ASN A 182 2.97 -14.38 23.88
CA ASN A 182 3.31 -15.67 24.47
C ASN A 182 4.09 -16.57 23.51
N PHE A 183 3.70 -16.62 22.22
CA PHE A 183 4.39 -17.42 21.20
C PHE A 183 5.71 -16.81 20.75
N THR A 184 5.73 -15.49 20.51
CA THR A 184 6.90 -14.82 19.91
C THR A 184 7.94 -14.37 20.93
N LYS A 185 7.59 -14.32 22.22
CA LYS A 185 8.38 -13.70 23.30
C LYS A 185 8.72 -12.24 23.02
N ILE A 186 7.86 -11.53 22.29
CA ILE A 186 7.98 -10.10 22.01
C ILE A 186 7.04 -9.34 22.94
N GLY A 187 7.48 -8.16 23.42
CA GLY A 187 6.65 -7.31 24.28
C GLY A 187 5.37 -6.82 23.59
N ALA A 188 4.24 -6.88 24.30
CA ALA A 188 2.91 -6.52 23.81
C ALA A 188 2.85 -5.12 23.19
N GLY A 189 3.53 -4.12 23.77
CA GLY A 189 3.57 -2.75 23.24
C GLY A 189 4.30 -2.60 21.90
N TYR A 190 5.25 -3.49 21.58
CA TYR A 190 5.85 -3.53 20.24
C TYR A 190 4.91 -4.22 19.25
N ILE A 191 4.29 -5.33 19.65
CA ILE A 191 3.32 -6.08 18.83
C ILE A 191 2.16 -5.18 18.45
N SER A 192 1.53 -4.48 19.41
CA SER A 192 0.40 -3.59 19.13
C SER A 192 0.78 -2.53 18.09
N ARG A 193 1.90 -1.83 18.27
CA ARG A 193 2.36 -0.80 17.33
C ARG A 193 2.64 -1.35 15.93
N LEU A 194 3.19 -2.56 15.83
CA LEU A 194 3.44 -3.20 14.54
C LEU A 194 2.13 -3.64 13.88
N LEU A 195 1.18 -4.22 14.64
CA LEU A 195 -0.15 -4.55 14.14
C LEU A 195 -0.94 -3.30 13.72
N ASP A 196 -0.84 -2.18 14.45
CA ASP A 196 -1.44 -0.89 14.05
C ASP A 196 -0.85 -0.36 12.74
N SER A 197 0.44 -0.63 12.49
CA SER A 197 1.09 -0.28 11.21
C SER A 197 0.59 -1.17 10.08
N LEU A 198 0.54 -2.49 10.31
CA LEU A 198 0.08 -3.46 9.31
C LEU A 198 -1.41 -3.28 8.98
N ASP A 199 -2.24 -2.93 9.97
CA ASP A 199 -3.68 -2.69 9.78
C ASP A 199 -3.92 -1.44 8.90
N ARG A 200 -3.18 -0.36 9.14
CA ARG A 200 -3.18 0.83 8.28
C ARG A 200 -2.75 0.51 6.85
N GLU A 201 -1.79 -0.40 6.68
CA GLU A 201 -1.35 -0.87 5.36
C GLU A 201 -2.30 -1.91 4.72
N ALA A 202 -3.44 -2.22 5.36
CA ALA A 202 -4.37 -3.27 4.95
C ALA A 202 -3.67 -4.62 4.70
N LEU A 203 -2.73 -4.97 5.60
CA LEU A 203 -2.00 -6.24 5.62
C LEU A 203 -2.56 -7.20 6.68
N VAL A 204 -3.24 -6.65 7.69
CA VAL A 204 -4.02 -7.40 8.66
C VAL A 204 -5.37 -6.71 8.85
N GLU A 205 -6.37 -7.44 9.33
CA GLU A 205 -7.65 -6.88 9.77
C GLU A 205 -7.80 -7.09 11.26
N ARG A 206 -8.18 -6.03 11.98
CA ARG A 206 -8.36 -6.07 13.42
C ARG A 206 -9.82 -5.85 13.82
N GLY A 207 -10.32 -6.78 14.61
CA GLY A 207 -11.69 -6.79 15.11
C GLY A 207 -11.95 -5.86 16.28
N LYS A 208 -13.21 -5.85 16.74
CA LYS A 208 -13.62 -5.21 17.99
C LYS A 208 -12.90 -5.89 19.16
N GLY A 209 -12.01 -5.15 19.83
CA GLY A 209 -11.11 -5.69 20.87
C GLY A 209 -9.66 -5.89 20.41
N GLY A 210 -9.33 -5.52 19.17
CA GLY A 210 -7.96 -5.44 18.68
C GLY A 210 -7.29 -6.80 18.39
N ARG A 211 -8.07 -7.88 18.33
CA ARG A 211 -7.62 -9.19 17.81
C ARG A 211 -7.37 -9.08 16.32
N VAL A 212 -6.39 -9.84 15.83
CA VAL A 212 -6.22 -10.04 14.38
C VAL A 212 -7.28 -11.05 13.94
N GLU A 213 -8.08 -10.69 12.95
CA GLU A 213 -9.17 -11.51 12.39
C GLU A 213 -8.81 -12.05 11.00
N ASN A 214 -7.97 -11.33 10.26
CA ASN A 214 -7.52 -11.71 8.93
C ASN A 214 -6.08 -11.23 8.68
N VAL A 215 -5.36 -11.95 7.81
CA VAL A 215 -4.00 -11.62 7.39
C VAL A 215 -3.90 -11.76 5.87
N ALA A 216 -3.51 -10.68 5.20
CA ALA A 216 -3.23 -10.70 3.77
C ALA A 216 -1.83 -11.29 3.52
N ILE A 217 -1.71 -12.62 3.64
CA ILE A 217 -0.42 -13.36 3.62
C ILE A 217 0.49 -12.93 2.46
N LYS A 218 -0.05 -12.90 1.23
CA LYS A 218 0.71 -12.48 0.04
C LYS A 218 1.29 -11.07 0.22
N GLY A 219 0.45 -10.09 0.56
CA GLY A 219 0.88 -8.69 0.72
C GLY A 219 1.87 -8.52 1.88
N LEU A 220 1.71 -9.30 2.95
CA LEU A 220 2.61 -9.27 4.10
C LEU A 220 4.00 -9.81 3.73
N LEU A 221 4.06 -10.90 2.96
CA LEU A 221 5.31 -11.47 2.46
C LEU A 221 6.01 -10.56 1.45
N GLU A 222 5.26 -9.96 0.52
CA GLU A 222 5.77 -8.96 -0.43
C GLU A 222 6.37 -7.76 0.33
N LYS A 223 5.63 -7.21 1.30
CA LYS A 223 6.10 -6.10 2.13
C LYS A 223 7.35 -6.45 2.92
N TRP A 224 7.42 -7.66 3.47
CA TRP A 224 8.58 -8.09 4.22
C TRP A 224 9.81 -8.21 3.31
N ALA A 225 9.63 -8.79 2.11
CA ALA A 225 10.68 -8.96 1.11
C ALA A 225 11.29 -7.63 0.63
N GLU A 226 10.49 -6.55 0.51
CA GLU A 226 10.99 -5.21 0.14
C GLU A 226 12.08 -4.67 1.07
N SER A 227 12.06 -5.09 2.34
CA SER A 227 12.97 -4.60 3.39
C SER A 227 14.00 -5.64 3.84
N TYR A 228 13.88 -6.88 3.38
CA TYR A 228 14.75 -7.97 3.80
C TYR A 228 16.06 -7.96 3.01
N GLU A 229 17.15 -7.62 3.70
CA GLU A 229 18.50 -7.65 3.13
C GLU A 229 19.23 -8.91 3.61
N ILE A 230 19.10 -10.03 2.90
CA ILE A 230 19.60 -11.35 3.34
C ILE A 230 21.10 -11.36 3.71
N PHE A 231 21.95 -10.65 2.96
CA PHE A 231 23.40 -10.61 3.19
C PHE A 231 23.86 -9.49 4.13
N ARG A 232 23.00 -8.53 4.45
CA ARG A 232 23.34 -7.45 5.41
C ARG A 232 22.74 -7.69 6.79
N GLY A 233 21.60 -8.41 6.84
CA GLY A 233 20.87 -8.71 8.06
C GLY A 233 21.36 -9.95 8.80
N ASN A 234 22.24 -10.75 8.19
CA ASN A 234 22.76 -12.00 8.75
C ASN A 234 24.29 -12.00 8.67
N ILE A 235 24.94 -12.79 9.53
CA ILE A 235 26.35 -13.14 9.35
C ILE A 235 26.42 -14.05 8.13
N SER A 236 27.16 -13.63 7.11
CA SER A 236 27.24 -14.35 5.84
C SER A 236 28.69 -14.65 5.47
N SER A 237 28.93 -15.88 5.04
CA SER A 237 30.18 -16.33 4.43
C SER A 237 29.92 -16.71 2.98
N TYR A 238 30.86 -16.38 2.10
CA TYR A 238 30.78 -16.69 0.67
C TYR A 238 31.69 -17.86 0.34
N PHE A 239 31.17 -18.80 -0.44
CA PHE A 239 31.88 -19.99 -0.90
C PHE A 239 31.70 -20.13 -2.41
N VAL A 240 32.65 -20.80 -3.05
CA VAL A 240 32.55 -21.18 -4.46
C VAL A 240 32.59 -22.71 -4.52
N SER A 241 31.60 -23.30 -5.19
CA SER A 241 31.61 -24.73 -5.51
C SER A 241 32.28 -24.93 -6.87
N PRO A 242 33.47 -25.56 -6.94
CA PRO A 242 34.18 -25.76 -8.21
C PRO A 242 33.39 -26.60 -9.22
N SER A 243 32.61 -27.56 -8.73
CA SER A 243 31.80 -28.49 -9.52
C SER A 243 30.37 -27.98 -9.75
N GLY A 244 30.08 -26.73 -9.37
CA GLY A 244 28.77 -26.12 -9.51
C GLY A 244 27.81 -26.39 -8.34
N PRO A 245 26.58 -25.85 -8.42
CA PRO A 245 25.66 -25.80 -7.28
C PRO A 245 25.04 -27.16 -6.91
N GLU A 246 24.88 -28.08 -7.86
CA GLU A 246 24.34 -29.43 -7.59
C GLU A 246 25.26 -30.24 -6.68
N ASP A 247 26.57 -30.16 -6.91
CA ASP A 247 27.58 -30.79 -6.04
C ASP A 247 27.51 -30.23 -4.61
N ALA A 248 27.36 -28.90 -4.48
CA ALA A 248 27.19 -28.26 -3.18
C ALA A 248 25.89 -28.72 -2.48
N ILE A 249 24.77 -28.84 -3.19
CA ILE A 249 23.51 -29.34 -2.62
C ILE A 249 23.67 -30.78 -2.15
N ASN A 250 24.32 -31.65 -2.93
CA ASN A 250 24.59 -33.03 -2.55
C ASN A 250 25.48 -33.09 -1.29
N LEU A 251 26.52 -32.28 -1.22
CA LEU A 251 27.38 -32.19 -0.04
C LEU A 251 26.58 -31.74 1.19
N LEU A 252 25.76 -30.69 1.05
CA LEU A 252 24.89 -30.22 2.14
C LEU A 252 23.91 -31.29 2.60
N SER A 253 23.36 -32.09 1.68
CA SER A 253 22.46 -33.20 2.02
C SER A 253 23.14 -34.37 2.74
N SER A 254 24.46 -34.47 2.63
CA SER A 254 25.26 -35.50 3.30
C SER A 254 25.74 -35.10 4.70
N LEU A 255 25.48 -33.86 5.12
CA LEU A 255 25.85 -33.39 6.44
C LEU A 255 25.08 -34.17 7.53
N PRO A 256 25.70 -34.38 8.72
CA PRO A 256 25.00 -34.96 9.85
C PRO A 256 23.74 -34.16 10.21
N ALA A 257 22.71 -34.84 10.71
CA ALA A 257 21.43 -34.21 11.06
C ALA A 257 21.54 -33.06 12.09
N ASP A 258 22.61 -33.08 12.89
CA ASP A 258 22.91 -32.05 13.88
C ASP A 258 23.35 -30.72 13.22
N ASN A 259 23.79 -30.76 11.96
CA ASN A 259 24.09 -29.58 11.16
C ASN A 259 22.88 -29.21 10.30
N LEU A 260 21.86 -28.61 10.92
CA LEU A 260 20.66 -28.17 10.21
C LEU A 260 21.00 -27.06 9.21
N VAL A 261 20.94 -27.41 7.93
CA VAL A 261 21.10 -26.49 6.82
C VAL A 261 19.78 -26.38 6.05
N ALA A 262 19.34 -25.15 5.80
CA ALA A 262 18.14 -24.85 5.03
C ALA A 262 18.49 -24.04 3.77
N VAL A 263 18.37 -24.67 2.61
CA VAL A 263 18.52 -24.00 1.31
C VAL A 263 17.35 -23.05 1.06
N THR A 264 17.65 -21.84 0.58
CA THR A 264 16.68 -20.78 0.31
C THR A 264 16.93 -20.11 -1.05
N GLY A 265 16.15 -19.09 -1.37
CA GLY A 265 16.28 -18.29 -2.59
C GLY A 265 15.92 -19.09 -3.84
N SER A 266 16.59 -18.76 -4.96
CA SER A 266 16.25 -19.30 -6.29
C SER A 266 16.34 -20.83 -6.37
N PHE A 267 17.32 -21.46 -5.72
CA PHE A 267 17.47 -22.92 -5.69
C PHE A 267 16.36 -23.65 -4.92
N ALA A 268 15.80 -23.02 -3.88
CA ALA A 268 14.62 -23.56 -3.21
C ALA A 268 13.34 -23.29 -4.04
N ALA A 269 13.20 -22.07 -4.56
CA ALA A 269 12.02 -21.64 -5.30
C ALA A 269 11.76 -22.47 -6.56
N VAL A 270 12.82 -22.83 -7.30
CA VAL A 270 12.71 -23.58 -8.56
C VAL A 270 12.08 -24.97 -8.37
N ARG A 271 12.20 -25.56 -7.16
CA ARG A 271 11.59 -26.86 -6.83
C ARG A 271 10.08 -26.79 -6.68
N ILE A 272 9.53 -25.60 -6.46
CA ILE A 272 8.09 -25.36 -6.26
C ILE A 272 7.49 -24.70 -7.51
N ALA A 273 8.15 -23.65 -8.02
CA ALA A 273 7.71 -22.86 -9.15
C ALA A 273 8.92 -22.49 -10.03
N PRO A 274 9.22 -23.27 -11.09
CA PRO A 274 10.34 -22.99 -11.98
C PRO A 274 10.03 -21.80 -12.89
N VAL A 275 10.51 -20.61 -12.52
CA VAL A 275 10.31 -19.36 -13.29
C VAL A 275 11.57 -18.93 -14.05
N ALA A 276 12.75 -19.16 -13.48
CA ALA A 276 14.04 -18.83 -14.08
C ALA A 276 15.14 -19.76 -13.55
N ALA A 277 16.25 -19.87 -14.29
CA ALA A 277 17.42 -20.63 -13.85
C ALA A 277 18.04 -19.97 -12.60
N PRO A 278 18.34 -20.74 -11.54
CA PRO A 278 18.88 -20.19 -10.31
C PRO A 278 20.36 -19.77 -10.49
N THR A 279 20.73 -18.64 -9.90
CA THR A 279 22.07 -18.03 -10.11
C THR A 279 22.98 -18.08 -8.88
N MET A 280 22.41 -18.21 -7.68
CA MET A 280 23.16 -18.23 -6.43
C MET A 280 22.50 -19.16 -5.43
N LEU A 281 23.26 -20.17 -4.98
CA LEU A 281 22.86 -21.06 -3.90
C LEU A 281 23.04 -20.32 -2.57
N VAL A 282 21.96 -20.20 -1.82
CA VAL A 282 21.95 -19.60 -0.48
C VAL A 282 21.41 -20.63 0.49
N ALA A 283 22.09 -20.79 1.62
CA ALA A 283 21.65 -21.68 2.68
C ALA A 283 21.85 -21.01 4.04
N TYR A 284 20.88 -21.18 4.94
CA TYR A 284 21.04 -20.88 6.36
C TYR A 284 21.63 -22.10 7.06
N CYS A 285 22.59 -21.90 7.95
CA CYS A 285 23.04 -22.89 8.90
C CYS A 285 22.62 -22.46 10.31
N GLN A 286 22.44 -23.43 11.20
CA GLN A 286 22.28 -23.15 12.62
C GLN A 286 23.59 -22.61 13.19
N ASP A 287 23.50 -21.60 14.07
CA ASP A 287 24.63 -21.10 14.85
C ASP A 287 25.10 -22.13 15.89
#